data_AF-A0A7S3Y4J7-F1
#
_entry.id   AF-A0A7S3Y4J7-F1
#
_cell.length_a   1.000
_cell.length_b   1.000
_cell.length_c   1.000
_cell.angle_alpha   90.00
_cell.angle_beta   90.00
_cell.angle_gamma   90.00
#
_symmetry.space_group_name_H-M   'P 1'
#
loop_
_entity.id
_entity.type
_entity.pdbx_description
1 polymer ?
#
loop_
_entity_poly.entity_id
_entity_poly.type
_entity_poly.pdbx_seq_one_letter_code
_entity_poly.pdbx_strand_id
1 'polypeptide(L)'
;MLRPRFLGSLVLRRIGGAATKGFWTQTRQLHTHKDSRLSTLAYQSYNAGSSSDDEMDTTKSRPRFKLCKDFVEEFSALKPPFGFNGLGEIVYTRTYARIKPNGKKEQWFETVERVVNGTFTMQKAWMAEQQLDWDEAAAEAQAKEMYRRIFQMKFLPPGRGLWAM
;
A
#
# COMPACT_ATOMS: atom_id res chain seq x y z
N MET A 1 -71.01 -7.93 -0.64
CA MET A 1 -71.65 -6.91 -1.52
C MET A 1 -70.92 -5.60 -1.32
N LEU A 2 -70.56 -4.73 -2.26
CA LEU A 2 -70.48 -4.67 -3.73
C LEU A 2 -69.51 -3.48 -3.99
N ARG A 3 -68.62 -3.58 -4.98
CA ARG A 3 -67.83 -2.43 -5.47
C ARG A 3 -68.73 -1.44 -6.21
N PRO A 4 -68.27 -0.18 -6.39
CA PRO A 4 -68.12 0.29 -7.77
C PRO A 4 -66.83 1.09 -8.05
N ARG A 5 -66.52 1.12 -9.36
CA ARG A 5 -65.39 1.78 -10.04
C ARG A 5 -65.71 3.26 -10.28
N PHE A 6 -64.68 4.12 -10.32
CA PHE A 6 -64.74 5.40 -11.05
C PHE A 6 -63.60 5.49 -12.06
N LEU A 7 -63.98 5.68 -13.32
CA LEU A 7 -63.14 6.18 -14.41
C LEU A 7 -62.98 7.70 -14.24
N GLY A 8 -61.80 8.22 -14.61
CA GLY A 8 -61.56 9.66 -14.73
C GLY A 8 -60.29 9.92 -15.54
N SER A 9 -60.44 9.90 -16.88
CA SER A 9 -59.46 10.41 -17.83
C SER A 9 -59.40 11.94 -17.73
N LEU A 10 -58.23 12.51 -17.54
CA LEU A 10 -57.99 13.94 -17.77
C LEU A 10 -56.86 14.10 -18.78
N VAL A 11 -57.25 14.48 -19.99
CA VAL A 11 -56.38 15.02 -21.05
C VAL A 11 -56.30 16.53 -20.83
N LEU A 12 -55.09 17.11 -20.78
CA LEU A 12 -54.89 18.53 -21.03
C LEU A 12 -53.63 18.78 -21.89
N ARG A 13 -53.84 19.56 -22.95
CA ARG A 13 -52.96 19.96 -24.05
C ARG A 13 -51.80 20.90 -23.63
N ARG A 14 -50.71 20.84 -24.40
CA ARG A 14 -49.89 21.98 -24.91
C ARG A 14 -49.19 21.50 -26.22
N ILE A 15 -49.60 21.93 -27.43
CA ILE A 15 -49.09 23.09 -28.23
C ILE A 15 -47.54 23.11 -28.22
N GLY A 16 -46.81 22.64 -29.24
CA GLY A 16 -46.61 23.20 -30.61
C GLY A 16 -45.54 24.33 -30.54
N GLY A 17 -44.45 24.43 -31.29
CA GLY A 17 -43.80 23.68 -32.37
C GLY A 17 -42.53 24.46 -32.81
N ALA A 18 -41.61 23.79 -33.52
CA ALA A 18 -40.53 24.31 -34.39
C ALA A 18 -39.39 25.19 -33.80
N ALA A 19 -38.14 24.71 -33.88
CA ALA A 19 -36.98 25.48 -34.41
C ALA A 19 -35.69 24.63 -34.41
N THR A 20 -35.09 24.53 -35.61
CA THR A 20 -33.65 24.46 -35.90
C THR A 20 -32.75 23.52 -35.07
N LYS A 21 -32.52 22.30 -35.58
CA LYS A 21 -31.31 21.54 -35.27
C LYS A 21 -30.25 21.92 -36.29
N GLY A 22 -29.24 22.67 -35.86
CA GLY A 22 -28.10 23.01 -36.68
C GLY A 22 -26.91 23.42 -35.82
N PHE A 23 -25.80 22.74 -36.09
CA PHE A 23 -24.44 23.29 -36.13
C PHE A 23 -23.53 23.16 -34.88
N TRP A 24 -22.46 22.38 -35.10
CA TRP A 24 -21.22 22.15 -34.34
C TRP A 24 -21.37 21.43 -32.99
N THR A 25 -20.86 20.23 -32.82
CA THR A 25 -19.47 19.87 -33.11
C THR A 25 -19.35 18.41 -33.53
N GLN A 26 -18.94 18.24 -34.78
CA GLN A 26 -18.19 17.07 -35.18
C GLN A 26 -16.82 17.16 -34.51
N THR A 27 -16.57 16.35 -33.49
CA THR A 27 -15.22 16.07 -33.00
C THR A 27 -15.03 14.56 -32.94
N ARG A 28 -14.67 14.04 -34.12
CA ARG A 28 -13.67 13.00 -34.32
C ARG A 28 -13.64 11.91 -33.24
N GLN A 29 -14.36 10.81 -33.50
CA GLN A 29 -13.91 9.49 -33.05
C GLN A 29 -12.47 9.32 -33.54
N LEU A 30 -11.50 9.63 -32.69
CA LEU A 30 -10.15 9.15 -32.88
C LEU A 30 -10.23 7.64 -32.66
N HIS A 31 -10.33 6.91 -33.77
CA HIS A 31 -9.81 5.56 -33.86
C HIS A 31 -8.35 5.63 -33.40
N THR A 32 -8.11 5.46 -32.11
CA THR A 32 -6.79 5.05 -31.65
C THR A 32 -6.71 3.57 -31.97
N HIS A 33 -6.36 3.26 -33.21
CA HIS A 33 -5.61 2.04 -33.50
C HIS A 33 -4.25 2.25 -32.81
N LYS A 34 -4.22 2.09 -31.48
CA LYS A 34 -2.98 1.95 -30.75
C LYS A 34 -2.42 0.62 -31.23
N ASP A 35 -1.47 0.71 -32.15
CA ASP A 35 -0.61 -0.39 -32.54
C ASP A 35 -0.06 -1.07 -31.27
N SER A 36 -0.69 -2.17 -30.85
CA SER A 36 -0.22 -2.99 -29.72
C SER A 36 1.14 -3.64 -30.01
N ARG A 37 1.58 -3.55 -31.27
CA ARG A 37 2.90 -3.98 -31.73
C ARG A 37 4.01 -3.06 -31.25
N LEU A 38 3.78 -1.75 -31.12
CA LEU A 38 4.83 -0.81 -30.70
C LEU A 38 5.14 -0.91 -29.20
N SER A 39 4.16 -1.20 -28.34
CA SER A 39 4.41 -1.45 -26.91
C SER A 39 5.11 -2.80 -26.68
N THR A 40 4.80 -3.81 -27.50
CA THR A 40 5.43 -5.13 -27.40
C THR A 40 6.87 -5.09 -27.90
N LEU A 41 7.15 -4.37 -28.99
CA LEU A 41 8.52 -4.19 -29.50
C LEU A 41 9.39 -3.35 -28.56
N ALA A 42 8.84 -2.34 -27.88
CA ALA A 42 9.56 -1.60 -26.84
C ALA A 42 9.83 -2.44 -25.59
N TYR A 43 8.91 -3.33 -25.23
CA TYR A 43 9.13 -4.30 -24.14
C TYR A 43 10.14 -5.39 -24.56
N GLN A 44 10.13 -5.81 -25.81
CA GLN A 44 11.09 -6.77 -26.36
C GLN A 44 12.49 -6.15 -26.54
N SER A 45 12.60 -4.87 -26.90
CA SER A 45 13.90 -4.18 -27.02
C SER A 45 14.52 -3.88 -25.67
N TYR A 46 13.73 -3.55 -24.64
CA TYR A 46 14.21 -3.48 -23.25
C TYR A 46 14.77 -4.82 -22.77
N ASN A 47 14.23 -5.94 -23.26
CA ASN A 47 14.67 -7.30 -22.93
C ASN A 47 15.74 -7.86 -23.90
N ALA A 48 16.16 -7.13 -24.93
CA ALA A 48 17.13 -7.58 -25.93
C ALA A 48 18.56 -7.04 -25.70
N GLY A 49 18.76 -6.25 -24.64
CA GLY A 49 20.03 -5.56 -24.35
C GLY A 49 20.50 -5.72 -22.91
N SER A 50 20.50 -6.93 -22.38
CA SER A 50 21.18 -7.30 -21.14
C SER A 50 21.62 -8.77 -21.20
N SER A 51 22.37 -9.11 -22.26
CA SER A 51 23.17 -10.33 -22.30
C SER A 51 24.47 -10.05 -21.57
N SER A 52 24.37 -9.91 -20.26
CA SER A 52 25.45 -10.22 -19.33
C SER A 52 24.91 -11.41 -18.58
N ASP A 53 25.44 -12.59 -18.87
CA ASP A 53 25.16 -13.80 -18.11
C ASP A 53 25.73 -13.62 -16.70
N ASP A 54 25.07 -12.80 -15.87
CA ASP A 54 25.27 -12.79 -14.44
C ASP A 54 24.57 -14.03 -13.91
N GLU A 55 25.32 -15.12 -13.93
CA GLU A 55 25.06 -16.33 -13.16
C GLU A 55 24.61 -15.90 -11.75
N MET A 56 23.31 -16.00 -11.46
CA MET A 56 22.78 -15.63 -10.15
C MET A 56 23.32 -16.64 -9.15
N ASP A 57 24.43 -16.29 -8.51
CA ASP A 57 25.06 -17.01 -7.41
C ASP A 57 24.03 -17.21 -6.30
N THR A 58 23.39 -18.38 -6.30
CA THR A 58 22.35 -18.77 -5.32
C THR A 58 22.89 -18.86 -3.88
N THR A 59 24.19 -18.66 -3.69
CA THR A 59 24.90 -18.80 -2.41
C THR A 59 25.02 -17.47 -1.65
N LYS A 60 24.77 -16.32 -2.27
CA LYS A 60 24.95 -15.01 -1.62
C LYS A 60 23.68 -14.56 -0.89
N SER A 61 23.65 -14.73 0.44
CA SER A 61 22.52 -14.27 1.25
C SER A 61 22.42 -12.74 1.25
N ARG A 62 21.24 -12.19 0.94
CA ARG A 62 20.99 -10.73 1.06
C ARG A 62 21.27 -10.24 2.49
N PRO A 63 21.90 -9.08 2.67
CA PRO A 63 22.20 -8.56 3.99
C PRO A 63 20.89 -8.30 4.75
N ARG A 64 20.86 -8.69 6.03
CA ARG A 64 19.69 -8.55 6.90
C ARG A 64 20.03 -7.69 8.10
N PHE A 65 19.08 -6.85 8.52
CA PHE A 65 19.15 -6.10 9.75
C PHE A 65 18.15 -6.66 10.76
N LYS A 66 18.53 -6.71 12.04
CA LYS A 66 17.65 -7.17 13.11
C LYS A 66 18.00 -6.49 14.44
N LEU A 67 16.99 -5.94 15.11
CA LEU A 67 17.11 -5.43 16.47
C LEU A 67 17.38 -6.55 17.48
N CYS A 68 18.06 -6.19 18.57
CA CYS A 68 18.23 -7.07 19.71
C CYS A 68 16.87 -7.43 20.30
N LYS A 69 16.65 -8.72 20.60
CA LYS A 69 15.38 -9.21 21.17
C LYS A 69 15.11 -8.63 22.54
N ASP A 70 16.14 -8.50 23.37
CA ASP A 70 16.02 -8.00 24.74
C ASP A 70 15.47 -6.58 24.73
N PHE A 71 15.94 -5.73 23.80
CA PHE A 71 15.42 -4.38 23.59
C PHE A 71 13.94 -4.36 23.21
N VAL A 72 13.50 -5.27 22.34
CA VAL A 72 12.10 -5.33 21.90
C VAL A 72 11.19 -5.81 23.03
N GLU A 73 11.67 -6.76 23.83
CA GLU A 73 10.92 -7.35 24.94
C GLU A 73 10.62 -6.32 26.06
N GLU A 74 11.46 -5.29 26.23
CA GLU A 74 11.17 -4.16 27.13
C GLU A 74 9.81 -3.50 26.85
N PHE A 75 9.32 -3.57 25.61
CA PHE A 75 8.07 -2.95 25.18
C PHE A 75 6.85 -3.88 25.29
N SER A 76 7.05 -5.18 25.57
CA SER A 76 5.93 -6.13 25.70
C SER A 76 5.07 -5.84 26.92
N ALA A 77 5.69 -5.31 28.00
CA ALA A 77 5.01 -4.90 29.22
C ALA A 77 4.38 -3.50 29.15
N LEU A 78 4.73 -2.69 28.14
CA LEU A 78 4.28 -1.31 28.04
C LEU A 78 2.94 -1.21 27.28
N LYS A 79 2.01 -0.42 27.81
CA LYS A 79 0.75 -0.13 27.11
C LYS A 79 0.99 0.92 26.03
N PRO A 80 0.77 0.61 24.75
CA PRO A 80 0.90 1.60 23.68
C PRO A 80 -0.18 2.69 23.80
N PRO A 81 0.17 3.97 23.51
CA PRO A 81 -0.73 5.10 23.67
C PRO A 81 -1.72 5.21 22.49
N PHE A 82 -2.48 4.14 22.21
CA PHE A 82 -3.57 4.19 21.24
C PHE A 82 -4.61 5.22 21.73
N GLY A 83 -4.73 6.33 21.00
CA GLY A 83 -5.71 7.39 21.29
C GLY A 83 -7.16 6.91 21.12
N PHE A 84 -8.11 7.84 21.32
CA PHE A 84 -9.54 7.59 21.12
C PHE A 84 -10.10 6.45 21.99
N ASN A 85 -9.71 6.39 23.28
CA ASN A 85 -10.21 5.41 24.26
C ASN A 85 -10.11 3.94 23.77
N GLY A 86 -9.03 3.58 23.07
CA GLY A 86 -8.79 2.21 22.59
C GLY A 86 -9.38 1.89 21.22
N LEU A 87 -10.15 2.80 20.59
CA LEU A 87 -10.62 2.60 19.21
C LEU A 87 -9.44 2.42 18.25
N GLY A 88 -8.34 3.15 18.46
CA GLY A 88 -7.12 3.02 17.67
C GLY A 88 -6.53 1.61 17.72
N GLU A 89 -6.58 0.96 18.88
CA GLU A 89 -6.07 -0.40 19.06
C GLU A 89 -6.91 -1.41 18.28
N ILE A 90 -8.24 -1.30 18.33
CA ILE A 90 -9.16 -2.17 17.56
C ILE A 90 -8.92 -2.02 16.06
N VAL A 91 -8.74 -0.79 15.57
CA VAL A 91 -8.43 -0.51 14.16
C VAL A 91 -7.08 -1.11 13.78
N TYR A 92 -6.07 -0.99 14.63
CA TYR A 92 -4.78 -1.64 14.42
C TYR A 92 -4.93 -3.16 14.33
N THR A 93 -5.58 -3.80 15.30
CA THR A 93 -5.70 -5.26 15.40
C THR A 93 -6.51 -5.84 14.24
N ARG A 94 -7.47 -5.11 13.68
CA ARG A 94 -8.27 -5.60 12.53
C ARG A 94 -7.57 -5.39 11.18
N THR A 95 -6.72 -4.36 11.06
CA THR A 95 -6.20 -3.92 9.74
C THR A 95 -4.71 -4.21 9.54
N TYR A 96 -3.89 -4.14 10.59
CA TYR A 96 -2.43 -4.18 10.45
C TYR A 96 -1.76 -5.35 11.17
N ALA A 97 -2.38 -5.91 12.22
CA ALA A 97 -1.80 -7.04 12.93
C ALA A 97 -1.83 -8.33 12.09
N ARG A 98 -0.66 -8.88 11.76
CA ARG A 98 -0.58 -10.14 11.02
C ARG A 98 -0.88 -11.33 11.92
N ILE A 99 -1.26 -12.46 11.32
CA ILE A 99 -1.44 -13.73 12.02
C ILE A 99 -0.08 -14.42 12.10
N LYS A 100 0.39 -14.68 13.32
CA LYS A 100 1.62 -15.42 13.58
C LYS A 100 1.41 -16.92 13.32
N PRO A 101 2.50 -17.71 13.18
CA PRO A 101 2.38 -19.16 12.96
C PRO A 101 1.59 -19.90 14.06
N ASN A 102 1.54 -19.33 15.27
CA ASN A 102 0.76 -19.85 16.39
C ASN A 102 -0.75 -19.50 16.34
N GLY A 103 -1.22 -18.87 15.25
CA GLY A 103 -2.61 -18.46 15.05
C GLY A 103 -3.02 -17.18 15.80
N LYS A 104 -2.16 -16.62 16.66
CA LYS A 104 -2.43 -15.35 17.35
C LYS A 104 -2.07 -14.17 16.46
N LYS A 105 -2.76 -13.04 16.67
CA LYS A 105 -2.39 -11.78 16.03
C LYS A 105 -1.11 -11.19 16.64
N GLU A 106 -0.36 -10.45 15.83
CA GLU A 106 0.76 -9.63 16.28
C GLU A 106 0.29 -8.58 17.29
N GLN A 107 1.05 -8.42 18.38
CA GLN A 107 0.93 -7.29 19.27
C GLN A 107 1.65 -6.07 18.67
N TRP A 108 1.31 -4.88 19.17
CA TRP A 108 1.84 -3.64 18.60
C TRP A 108 3.36 -3.60 18.56
N PHE A 109 4.04 -3.97 19.66
CA PHE A 109 5.49 -3.98 19.74
C PHE A 109 6.15 -4.94 18.72
N GLU A 110 5.49 -6.06 18.38
CA GLU A 110 5.94 -7.01 17.35
C GLU A 110 5.77 -6.43 15.94
N THR A 111 4.65 -5.72 15.69
CA THR A 111 4.46 -5.00 14.42
C THR A 111 5.50 -3.90 14.24
N VAL A 112 5.81 -3.12 15.30
CA VAL A 112 6.84 -2.09 15.23
C VAL A 112 8.22 -2.70 14.96
N GLU A 113 8.55 -3.82 15.62
CA GLU A 113 9.79 -4.57 15.35
C GLU A 113 9.89 -4.96 13.88
N ARG A 114 8.83 -5.56 13.34
CA ARG A 114 8.78 -5.98 11.93
C ARG A 114 9.01 -4.81 10.98
N VAL A 115 8.31 -3.70 11.21
CA VAL A 115 8.43 -2.50 10.39
C VAL A 115 9.85 -1.95 10.39
N VAL A 116 10.45 -1.77 11.57
CA VAL A 116 11.80 -1.21 11.69
C VAL A 116 12.84 -2.15 11.08
N ASN A 117 12.76 -3.46 11.40
CA ASN A 117 13.67 -4.45 10.83
C ASN A 117 13.57 -4.52 9.31
N GLY A 118 12.35 -4.44 8.76
CA GLY A 118 12.11 -4.38 7.32
C GLY A 118 12.75 -3.15 6.69
N THR A 119 12.56 -1.96 7.29
CA THR A 119 13.07 -0.70 6.73
C THR A 119 14.60 -0.69 6.67
N PHE A 120 15.25 -1.03 7.78
CA PHE A 120 16.71 -1.07 7.84
C PHE A 120 17.30 -2.23 7.02
N THR A 121 16.58 -3.33 6.84
CA THR A 121 17.01 -4.42 5.93
C THR A 121 17.02 -3.95 4.48
N MET A 122 15.97 -3.25 4.04
CA MET A 122 15.91 -2.68 2.68
C MET A 122 17.00 -1.64 2.47
N GLN A 123 17.22 -0.77 3.46
CA GLN A 123 18.29 0.24 3.41
C GLN A 123 19.68 -0.42 3.31
N LYS A 124 19.95 -1.41 4.14
CA LYS A 124 21.21 -2.15 4.16
C LYS A 124 21.46 -2.89 2.83
N ALA A 125 20.42 -3.51 2.27
CA ALA A 125 20.49 -4.14 0.96
C ALA A 125 20.83 -3.14 -0.14
N TRP A 126 20.14 -2.00 -0.18
CA TRP A 126 20.42 -0.95 -1.15
C TRP A 126 21.84 -0.39 -1.01
N MET A 127 22.31 -0.14 0.21
CA MET A 127 23.68 0.34 0.43
C MET A 127 24.73 -0.67 -0.03
N ALA A 128 24.49 -1.97 0.21
CA ALA A 128 25.37 -3.03 -0.27
C ALA A 128 25.39 -3.11 -1.82
N GLU A 129 24.24 -2.94 -2.48
CA GLU A 129 24.14 -2.88 -3.95
C GLU A 129 24.89 -1.67 -4.52
N GLN A 130 24.82 -0.52 -3.83
CA GLN A 130 25.54 0.69 -4.21
C GLN A 130 27.00 0.73 -3.75
N GLN A 131 27.50 -0.34 -3.12
CA GLN A 131 28.87 -0.43 -2.60
C GLN A 131 29.22 0.72 -1.62
N LEU A 132 28.23 1.15 -0.84
CA LEU A 132 28.39 2.16 0.20
C LEU A 132 28.67 1.49 1.56
N ASP A 133 29.49 2.16 2.36
CA ASP A 133 29.82 1.69 3.71
C ASP A 133 28.59 1.71 4.64
N TRP A 134 28.43 0.65 5.43
CA TRP A 134 27.35 0.51 6.41
C TRP A 134 27.93 0.59 7.83
N ASP A 135 27.54 1.63 8.57
CA ASP A 135 27.85 1.75 10.00
C ASP A 135 26.77 1.03 10.83
N GLU A 136 27.11 -0.15 11.36
CA GLU A 136 26.21 -0.96 12.19
C GLU A 136 25.79 -0.24 13.48
N ALA A 137 26.70 0.47 14.14
CA ALA A 137 26.44 1.11 15.42
C ALA A 137 25.49 2.31 15.26
N ALA A 138 25.74 3.14 14.23
CA ALA A 138 24.86 4.25 13.90
C ALA A 138 23.48 3.75 13.46
N ALA A 139 23.41 2.72 12.62
CA ALA A 139 22.14 2.15 12.17
C ALA A 139 21.34 1.55 13.34
N GLU A 140 21.99 0.84 14.26
CA GLU A 140 21.32 0.29 15.45
C GLU A 140 20.76 1.40 16.34
N ALA A 141 21.51 2.48 16.57
CA ALA A 141 21.04 3.63 17.33
C ALA A 141 19.82 4.30 16.67
N GLN A 142 19.87 4.50 15.35
CA GLN A 142 18.77 5.07 14.58
C GLN A 142 17.54 4.16 14.59
N ALA A 143 17.72 2.84 14.46
CA ALA A 143 16.62 1.87 14.48
C ALA A 143 15.93 1.82 15.86
N LYS A 144 16.69 1.85 16.96
CA LYS A 144 16.13 1.92 18.32
C LYS A 144 15.33 3.21 18.54
N GLU A 145 15.83 4.34 18.02
CA GLU A 145 15.10 5.62 18.11
C GLU A 145 13.82 5.61 17.26
N MET A 146 13.90 5.09 16.03
CA MET A 146 12.75 4.90 15.15
C MET A 146 11.69 4.03 15.83
N TYR A 147 12.11 2.91 16.44
CA TYR A 147 11.25 2.01 17.18
C TYR A 147 10.49 2.75 18.29
N ARG A 148 11.22 3.47 19.17
CA ARG A 148 10.61 4.23 20.28
C ARG A 148 9.58 5.22 19.79
N ARG A 149 9.87 5.95 18.71
CA ARG A 149 8.97 6.96 18.15
C ARG A 149 7.72 6.36 17.52
N ILE A 150 7.83 5.25 16.80
CA ILE A 150 6.66 4.55 16.24
C ILE A 150 5.83 3.95 17.37
N PHE A 151 6.48 3.30 18.34
CA PHE A 151 5.79 2.71 19.49
C PHE A 151 4.96 3.75 20.24
N GLN A 152 5.54 4.93 20.49
CA GLN A 152 4.88 6.07 21.11
C GLN A 152 3.98 6.88 20.17
N MET A 153 3.79 6.44 18.93
CA MET A 153 2.96 7.10 17.90
C MET A 153 3.33 8.56 17.62
N LYS A 154 4.60 8.91 17.75
CA LYS A 154 5.11 10.25 17.37
C LYS A 154 5.11 10.46 15.86
N PHE A 155 5.32 9.38 15.12
CA PHE A 155 5.04 9.29 13.69
C PHE A 155 4.64 7.84 13.38
N LEU A 156 3.92 7.63 12.27
CA LEU A 156 3.55 6.31 11.79
C LEU A 156 3.85 6.22 10.29
N PRO A 157 4.39 5.09 9.81
CA PRO A 157 4.50 4.86 8.37
C PRO A 157 3.10 4.79 7.75
N PRO A 158 2.97 4.99 6.42
CA PRO A 158 1.70 4.86 5.74
C PRO A 158 1.10 3.47 5.98
N GLY A 159 -0.23 3.35 5.90
CA GLY A 159 -0.91 2.08 6.24
C GLY A 159 -0.40 0.86 5.47
N ARG A 160 0.10 1.04 4.23
CA ARG A 160 0.78 -0.02 3.49
C ARG A 160 2.12 -0.41 4.12
N GLY A 161 2.91 0.54 4.59
CA GLY A 161 4.15 0.27 5.32
C GLY A 161 3.90 -0.50 6.63
N LEU A 162 2.85 -0.15 7.39
CA LEU A 162 2.50 -0.93 8.59
C LEU A 162 2.18 -2.40 8.25
N TRP A 163 1.55 -2.66 7.11
CA TRP A 163 1.17 -4.01 6.71
C TRP A 163 2.25 -4.78 5.95
N ALA A 164 3.02 -4.15 5.06
CA ALA A 164 3.82 -4.82 4.03
C ALA A 164 5.28 -5.08 4.42
N MET A 165 5.83 -4.28 5.33
CA MET A 165 7.18 -4.51 5.89
C MET A 165 7.24 -5.85 6.62
#